data_AF-A0A076N2K4-F1
#
_entry.id   AF-A0A076N2K4-F1
#
_cell.length_a   1.000
_cell.length_b   1.000
_cell.length_c   1.000
_cell.angle_alpha   90.00
_cell.angle_beta   90.00
_cell.angle_gamma   90.00
#
_symmetry.space_group_name_H-M   'P 1'
#
loop_
_entity.id
_entity.type
_entity.pdbx_description
1 polymer ?
#
loop_
_entity_poly.entity_id
_entity_poly.type
_entity_poly.pdbx_seq_one_letter_code
_entity_poly.pdbx_strand_id
1 'polypeptide(L)'
;MIGAMPGISLDVAPRPDVAGAEVTACWGADCRTWRPDLHRATAAEPQGCTGTAPDDTCSARLVETGGWHTFVDVADLREGPVEITVVLTDASGAELDRATQTAAAQLVYPNGPDCGGGVPQATVPV
;
A
#
# COMPACT_ATOMS: atom_id res chain seq x y z
N MET A 1 -8.89 15.57 -5.04
CA MET A 1 -7.54 16.00 -5.47
C MET A 1 -6.97 14.84 -6.26
N ILE A 2 -6.61 15.00 -7.54
CA ILE A 2 -5.94 13.95 -8.32
C ILE A 2 -4.45 14.28 -8.31
N GLY A 3 -3.68 13.50 -7.57
CA GLY A 3 -2.24 13.66 -7.38
C GLY A 3 -1.71 12.56 -6.48
N ALA A 4 -0.44 12.22 -6.64
CA ALA A 4 0.23 11.30 -5.72
C ALA A 4 0.64 12.07 -4.45
N MET A 5 0.66 11.37 -3.31
CA MET A 5 1.14 11.91 -2.04
C MET A 5 2.43 11.18 -1.65
N PRO A 6 3.38 11.85 -0.98
CA PRO A 6 4.52 11.16 -0.44
C PRO A 6 4.08 10.17 0.65
N GLY A 7 4.56 8.93 0.61
CA GLY A 7 4.13 7.95 1.59
C GLY A 7 4.55 6.52 1.35
N ILE A 8 4.06 5.64 2.21
CA ILE A 8 4.39 4.21 2.23
C ILE A 8 3.10 3.42 1.98
N SER A 9 3.08 2.67 0.89
CA SER A 9 2.06 1.67 0.63
C SER A 9 2.43 0.37 1.33
N LEU A 10 1.48 -0.18 2.08
CA LEU A 10 1.61 -1.48 2.75
C LEU A 10 0.62 -2.45 2.10
N ASP A 11 1.12 -3.59 1.61
CA ASP A 11 0.32 -4.68 1.07
C ASP A 11 0.52 -5.91 1.96
N VAL A 12 -0.52 -6.31 2.68
CA VAL A 12 -0.49 -7.45 3.60
C VAL A 12 -1.11 -8.68 2.94
N ALA A 13 -0.38 -9.79 2.95
CA ALA A 13 -0.86 -11.07 2.47
C ALA A 13 -2.14 -11.54 3.18
N PRO A 14 -2.90 -12.50 2.61
CA PRO A 14 -4.15 -12.95 3.21
C PRO A 14 -4.01 -13.48 4.64
N ARG A 15 -4.65 -12.78 5.59
CA ARG A 15 -4.54 -13.04 7.04
C ARG A 15 -5.87 -12.71 7.74
N PRO A 16 -6.61 -13.71 8.27
CA PRO A 16 -7.92 -13.50 8.89
C PRO A 16 -7.84 -12.98 10.33
N ASP A 17 -6.69 -13.12 10.97
CA ASP A 17 -6.39 -12.75 12.36
C ASP A 17 -6.00 -11.26 12.52
N VAL A 18 -5.55 -10.62 11.43
CA VAL A 18 -5.12 -9.22 11.41
C VAL A 18 -6.30 -8.27 11.54
N ALA A 19 -6.18 -7.29 12.43
CA ALA A 19 -7.13 -6.20 12.61
C ALA A 19 -6.48 -4.81 12.59
N GLY A 20 -5.16 -4.71 12.76
CA GLY A 20 -4.45 -3.43 12.73
C GLY A 20 -2.98 -3.57 12.36
N ALA A 21 -2.36 -2.46 11.99
CA ALA A 21 -0.93 -2.37 11.73
C ALA A 21 -0.33 -1.14 12.42
N GLU A 22 0.90 -1.30 12.89
CA GLU A 22 1.78 -0.19 13.25
C GLU A 22 2.94 -0.18 12.27
N VAL A 23 3.20 0.98 11.65
CA VAL A 23 4.27 1.19 10.67
C VAL A 23 5.26 2.16 11.27
N THR A 24 6.52 1.76 11.37
CA THR A 24 7.62 2.63 11.81
C THR A 24 8.60 2.79 10.66
N ALA A 25 8.91 4.03 10.29
CA ALA A 25 9.92 4.35 9.29
C ALA A 25 11.09 5.09 9.94
N CYS A 26 12.31 4.70 9.61
CA CYS A 26 13.54 5.25 10.16
C CYS A 26 14.48 5.77 9.06
N TRP A 27 14.99 6.99 9.26
CA TRP A 27 16.06 7.60 8.47
C TRP A 27 17.30 7.71 9.35
N GLY A 28 18.08 6.62 9.42
CA GLY A 28 19.14 6.51 10.41
C GLY A 28 18.55 6.41 11.82
N ALA A 29 18.87 7.37 12.70
CA ALA A 29 18.37 7.39 14.07
C ALA A 29 16.98 8.04 14.22
N ASP A 30 16.50 8.74 13.19
CA ASP A 30 15.22 9.45 13.23
C ASP A 30 14.09 8.51 12.80
N CYS A 31 13.33 8.01 13.77
CA CYS A 31 12.21 7.11 13.54
C CYS A 31 10.87 7.78 13.83
N ARG A 32 9.85 7.43 13.05
CA ARG A 32 8.47 7.83 13.27
C ARG A 32 7.54 6.66 13.08
N THR A 33 6.45 6.68 13.83
CA THR A 33 5.49 5.57 13.91
C THR A 33 4.08 6.06 13.61
N TRP A 34 3.36 5.28 12.81
CA TRP A 34 1.98 5.52 12.41
C TRP A 34 1.14 4.27 12.67
N ARG A 35 -0.16 4.47 12.91
CA ARG A 35 -1.15 3.40 13.08
C ARG A 35 -2.25 3.59 12.04
N PRO A 36 -2.00 3.23 10.77
CA PRO A 36 -2.97 3.43 9.71
C PRO A 36 -4.16 2.48 9.85
N ASP A 37 -5.31 2.89 9.32
CA ASP A 37 -6.44 1.99 9.13
C ASP A 37 -6.14 1.00 8.00
N LEU A 38 -6.44 -0.28 8.24
CA LEU A 38 -6.32 -1.31 7.21
C LEU A 38 -7.62 -1.42 6.41
N HIS A 39 -7.47 -1.56 5.09
CA HIS A 39 -8.58 -1.80 4.18
C HIS A 39 -8.45 -3.19 3.55
N ARG A 40 -9.60 -3.84 3.29
CA ARG A 40 -9.61 -5.17 2.67
C ARG A 40 -9.12 -5.04 1.23
N ALA A 41 -8.11 -5.83 0.87
CA ALA A 41 -7.65 -5.90 -0.49
C ALA A 41 -8.70 -6.61 -1.37
N THR A 42 -8.90 -6.07 -2.56
CA THR A 42 -9.82 -6.63 -3.55
C THR A 42 -9.12 -6.84 -4.89
N ALA A 43 -9.54 -7.86 -5.62
CA ALA A 43 -9.14 -8.09 -7.00
C ALA A 43 -10.36 -8.06 -7.92
N ALA A 44 -10.13 -7.72 -9.19
CA ALA A 44 -11.15 -7.82 -10.22
C ALA A 44 -11.22 -9.26 -10.75
N GLU A 45 -12.38 -9.90 -10.61
CA GLU A 45 -12.69 -11.20 -11.19
C GLU A 45 -13.48 -11.00 -12.49
N PRO A 46 -12.97 -11.44 -13.66
CA PRO A 46 -13.68 -11.35 -14.92
C PRO A 46 -15.00 -12.11 -14.88
N GLN A 47 -16.07 -11.50 -15.37
CA GLN A 47 -17.40 -12.13 -15.51
C GLN A 47 -17.70 -12.48 -16.98
N GLY A 48 -16.71 -12.32 -17.86
CA GLY A 48 -16.83 -12.53 -19.29
C GLY A 48 -17.33 -11.30 -20.05
N CYS A 49 -17.44 -11.47 -21.36
CA CYS A 49 -17.91 -10.45 -22.30
C CYS A 49 -19.11 -10.98 -23.10
N THR A 50 -19.96 -10.08 -23.58
CA THR A 50 -21.10 -10.43 -24.45
C THR A 50 -20.67 -10.94 -25.82
N GLY A 51 -19.43 -10.70 -26.22
CA GLY A 51 -18.81 -11.14 -27.47
C GLY A 51 -17.36 -10.65 -27.59
N THR A 52 -16.85 -10.53 -28.82
CA THR A 52 -15.47 -10.11 -29.13
C THR A 52 -15.39 -8.90 -30.07
N ALA A 53 -16.51 -8.26 -30.39
CA ALA A 53 -16.57 -7.04 -31.19
C ALA A 53 -16.23 -5.80 -30.35
N PRO A 54 -15.83 -4.66 -30.97
CA PRO A 54 -15.47 -3.45 -30.23
C PRO A 54 -16.60 -2.86 -29.37
N ASP A 55 -17.85 -3.08 -29.76
CA ASP A 55 -19.04 -2.58 -29.04
C ASP A 55 -19.57 -3.58 -27.99
N ASP A 56 -18.93 -4.75 -27.84
CA ASP A 56 -19.32 -5.73 -26.82
C ASP A 56 -18.97 -5.25 -25.41
N THR A 57 -19.80 -5.66 -24.44
CA THR A 57 -19.62 -5.28 -23.04
C THR A 57 -18.90 -6.40 -22.30
N CYS A 58 -17.80 -6.06 -21.63
CA CYS A 58 -17.14 -6.92 -20.65
C CYS A 58 -17.50 -6.47 -19.23
N SER A 59 -17.63 -7.42 -18.31
CA SER A 59 -17.90 -7.11 -16.91
C SER A 59 -16.89 -7.80 -16.00
N ALA A 60 -16.70 -7.20 -14.82
CA ALA A 60 -15.86 -7.72 -13.76
C ALA A 60 -16.54 -7.46 -12.42
N ARG A 61 -16.28 -8.32 -11.44
CA ARG A 61 -16.73 -8.15 -10.07
C ARG A 61 -15.53 -7.96 -9.16
N LEU A 62 -15.64 -7.08 -8.17
CA LEU A 62 -14.65 -6.98 -7.10
C LEU A 62 -14.89 -8.11 -6.09
N VAL A 63 -13.83 -8.87 -5.81
CA VAL A 63 -13.80 -9.93 -4.80
C VAL A 63 -12.69 -9.65 -3.80
N GLU A 64 -12.95 -9.90 -2.51
CA GLU A 64 -11.91 -9.79 -1.49
C GLU A 64 -10.84 -10.84 -1.73
N THR A 65 -9.57 -10.44 -1.64
CA THR A 65 -8.43 -11.37 -1.77
C THR A 65 -8.09 -12.06 -0.45
N GLY A 66 -8.71 -11.61 0.65
CA GLY A 66 -8.36 -11.98 2.03
C GLY A 66 -7.17 -11.22 2.60
N GLY A 67 -6.45 -10.46 1.77
CA GLY A 67 -5.36 -9.57 2.17
C GLY A 67 -5.84 -8.20 2.63
N TRP A 68 -4.88 -7.36 3.00
CA TRP A 68 -5.13 -5.98 3.41
C TRP A 68 -4.21 -5.03 2.66
N HIS A 69 -4.63 -3.78 2.54
CA HIS A 69 -3.79 -2.71 2.03
C HIS A 69 -4.02 -1.43 2.82
N THR A 70 -3.00 -0.59 2.89
CA THR A 70 -3.13 0.78 3.40
C THR A 70 -2.05 1.69 2.81
N PHE A 71 -2.24 2.99 2.98
CA PHE A 71 -1.29 4.02 2.58
C PHE A 71 -1.02 4.93 3.77
N VAL A 72 0.24 5.00 4.18
CA VAL A 72 0.69 5.92 5.23
C VAL A 72 1.17 7.20 4.58
N ASP A 73 0.48 8.31 4.85
CA ASP A 73 0.93 9.64 4.45
C ASP A 73 2.16 10.04 5.27
N VAL A 74 3.29 10.22 4.58
CA VAL A 74 4.57 10.61 5.16
C VAL A 74 5.02 11.87 4.43
N ALA A 75 4.47 13.02 4.86
CA ALA A 75 4.64 14.31 4.21
C ALA A 75 6.10 14.71 3.90
N ASP A 76 7.06 14.26 4.69
CA ASP A 76 8.49 14.56 4.54
C ASP A 76 9.33 13.36 4.10
N LEU A 77 8.71 12.33 3.54
CA LEU A 77 9.41 11.23 2.87
C LEU A 77 10.32 11.81 1.77
N ARG A 78 11.52 11.26 1.67
CA ARG A 78 12.53 11.65 0.68
C ARG A 78 12.91 10.44 -0.16
N GLU A 79 13.36 10.68 -1.38
CA GLU A 79 13.90 9.63 -2.23
C GLU A 79 15.12 8.96 -1.57
N GLY A 80 15.24 7.65 -1.74
CA GLY A 80 16.32 6.85 -1.19
C GLY A 80 15.88 5.79 -0.18
N PRO A 81 16.83 5.10 0.47
CA PRO A 81 16.53 4.01 1.38
C PRO A 81 15.86 4.52 2.65
N VAL A 82 14.81 3.82 3.08
CA VAL A 82 14.13 3.98 4.36
C VAL A 82 13.99 2.60 5.00
N GLU A 83 14.36 2.47 6.27
CA GLU A 83 14.11 1.25 7.03
C GLU A 83 12.69 1.30 7.56
N ILE A 84 11.89 0.28 7.24
CA ILE A 84 10.48 0.22 7.60
C ILE A 84 10.26 -1.04 8.42
N THR A 85 9.70 -0.86 9.62
CA THR A 85 9.21 -1.93 10.48
C THR A 85 7.69 -1.91 10.50
N VAL A 86 7.07 -3.05 10.21
CA VAL A 86 5.62 -3.24 10.27
C VAL A 86 5.32 -4.24 11.37
N VAL A 87 4.40 -3.88 12.26
CA VAL A 87 3.88 -4.75 13.31
C VAL A 87 2.40 -4.97 13.04
N LEU A 88 2.01 -6.21 12.78
CA LEU A 88 0.61 -6.58 12.60
C LEU A 88 0.01 -6.97 13.95
N THR A 89 -1.25 -6.59 14.17
CA THR A 89 -1.95 -6.83 15.43
C THR A 89 -3.32 -7.44 15.21
N ASP A 90 -3.78 -8.22 16.20
CA ASP A 90 -5.14 -8.74 16.24
C ASP A 90 -6.14 -7.69 16.77
N ALA A 91 -7.42 -8.07 16.85
CA ALA A 91 -8.48 -7.19 17.34
C ALA A 91 -8.35 -6.80 18.83
N SER A 92 -7.54 -7.53 19.61
CA SER A 92 -7.22 -7.18 21.01
C SER A 92 -6.02 -6.23 21.11
N GLY A 93 -5.31 -6.00 20.00
CA GLY A 93 -4.07 -5.23 19.94
C GLY A 93 -2.82 -6.06 20.23
N ALA A 94 -2.92 -7.39 20.30
CA ALA A 94 -1.75 -8.25 20.49
C ALA A 94 -0.95 -8.35 19.19
N GLU A 95 0.38 -8.33 19.30
CA GLU A 95 1.29 -8.50 18.16
C GLU A 95 1.16 -9.91 17.59
N LEU A 96 0.88 -9.99 16.29
CA LEU A 96 0.79 -11.22 15.52
C LEU A 96 2.07 -11.49 14.73
N ASP A 97 2.66 -10.44 14.19
CA ASP A 97 3.82 -10.53 13.32
C ASP A 97 4.61 -9.21 13.28
N ARG A 98 5.89 -9.31 12.93
CA ARG A 98 6.80 -8.19 12.81
C ARG A 98 7.77 -8.43 11.66
N ALA A 99 7.76 -7.51 10.71
CA ALA A 99 8.71 -7.49 9.60
C ALA A 99 9.49 -6.18 9.59
N THR A 100 10.80 -6.25 9.37
CA THR A 100 11.65 -5.08 9.14
C THR A 100 12.35 -5.24 7.81
N GLN A 101 12.27 -4.23 6.94
CA GLN A 101 12.92 -4.23 5.64
C GLN A 101 13.36 -2.81 5.24
N THR A 102 14.42 -2.72 4.45
CA THR A 102 14.76 -1.47 3.76
C THR A 102 14.00 -1.41 2.44
N ALA A 103 13.23 -0.34 2.23
CA ALA A 103 12.59 -0.02 0.96
C ALA A 103 13.21 1.24 0.38
N ALA A 104 13.31 1.32 -0.96
CA ALA A 104 13.71 2.55 -1.63
C ALA A 104 12.45 3.37 -1.93
N ALA A 105 12.35 4.57 -1.36
CA ALA A 105 11.37 5.54 -1.78
C ALA A 105 11.79 6.11 -3.14
N GLN A 106 10.91 6.04 -4.13
CA GLN A 106 11.14 6.46 -5.51
C GLN A 106 10.13 7.51 -5.93
N LEU A 107 10.53 8.46 -6.78
CA LEU A 107 9.61 9.43 -7.33
C LEU A 107 8.59 8.75 -8.25
N VAL A 108 7.30 8.89 -7.91
CA VAL A 108 6.19 8.51 -8.77
C VAL A 108 5.64 9.73 -9.47
N TYR A 109 5.29 9.56 -10.74
CA TYR A 109 4.82 10.64 -11.61
C TYR A 109 3.41 10.33 -12.10
N PRO A 110 2.35 10.71 -11.36
CA PRO A 110 0.97 10.35 -11.71
C PRO A 110 0.54 10.89 -13.08
N ASN A 111 1.17 11.98 -13.55
CA ASN A 111 0.90 12.60 -14.85
C ASN A 111 1.98 12.29 -15.90
N GLY A 112 2.92 11.39 -15.60
CA GLY A 112 4.08 11.09 -16.45
C GLY A 112 5.34 11.90 -16.07
N PRO A 113 6.54 11.35 -16.35
CA PRO A 113 7.82 11.91 -15.88
C PRO A 113 8.14 13.29 -16.46
N ASP A 114 7.69 13.56 -17.69
CA ASP A 114 7.95 14.84 -18.38
C ASP A 114 7.08 15.99 -17.86
N CYS A 115 6.08 15.70 -17.03
CA CYS A 115 5.17 16.69 -16.47
C CYS A 115 5.64 17.27 -15.13
N GLY A 116 6.79 16.80 -14.60
CA GLY A 116 7.31 17.21 -13.30
C GLY A 116 6.40 16.81 -12.12
N GLY A 117 6.71 17.33 -10.92
CA GLY A 117 5.86 17.12 -9.75
C GLY A 117 5.86 15.68 -9.19
N GLY A 118 6.94 14.94 -9.40
CA GLY A 118 7.10 13.61 -8.81
C GLY A 118 7.13 13.68 -7.28
N VAL A 119 6.55 12.68 -6.62
CA VAL A 119 6.55 12.57 -5.15
C VAL A 119 7.11 11.21 -4.75
N PRO A 120 7.90 11.12 -3.67
CA PRO A 120 8.51 9.87 -3.26
C PRO A 120 7.47 8.92 -2.66
N GLN A 121 7.43 7.68 -3.14
CA GLN A 121 6.64 6.60 -2.53
C GLN A 121 7.49 5.34 -2.35
N ALA A 122 7.21 4.58 -1.30
CA ALA A 122 7.76 3.25 -1.09
C ALA A 122 6.63 2.23 -0.98
N THR A 123 6.88 1.00 -1.43
CA THR A 123 5.95 -0.13 -1.28
C THR A 123 6.60 -1.20 -0.42
N VAL A 124 5.82 -1.72 0.53
CA VAL A 124 6.24 -2.73 1.49
C VAL A 124 5.24 -3.88 1.45
N PRO A 125 5.59 -5.02 0.82
CA PRO A 125 4.81 -6.25 0.95
C PRO A 125 5.12 -6.93 2.29
N VAL A 126 4.10 -7.42 3.00
CA VAL A 126 4.22 -8.08 4.31
C VAL A 126 3.34 -9.31 4.41
#